data_AF-A0A8U0IK30-F1
#
_entry.id   AF-A0A8U0IK30-F1
#
_cell.length_a   1.000
_cell.length_b   1.000
_cell.length_c   1.000
_cell.angle_alpha   90.00
_cell.angle_beta   90.00
_cell.angle_gamma   90.00
#
_symmetry.space_group_name_H-M   'P 1'
#
loop_
_entity.id
_entity.type
_entity.pdbx_description
1 polymer ?
#
loop_
_entity_poly.entity_id
_entity_poly.type
_entity_poly.pdbx_seq_one_letter_code
_entity_poly.pdbx_strand_id
1 'polypeptide(L)' 'MVDKETRREILVGAGSVGVFIALLVGVGTTYGNGGLTQTGALAVVGVIVLFVLLMTGVGLWMSRQY' A
#
# COMPACT_ATOMS: atom_id res chain seq x y z
N MET A 1 -12.71 -22.83 14.85
CA MET A 1 -12.61 -21.52 15.52
C MET A 1 -11.51 -20.79 14.79
N VAL A 2 -11.76 -19.65 14.16
CA VAL A 2 -10.66 -18.89 13.54
C VAL A 2 -9.83 -18.33 14.69
N ASP A 3 -8.62 -18.86 14.83
CA ASP A 3 -7.68 -18.43 15.84
C ASP A 3 -7.37 -16.93 15.67
N LYS A 4 -7.22 -16.21 16.78
CA LYS A 4 -6.90 -14.76 16.79
C LYS A 4 -5.65 -14.44 15.96
N GLU A 5 -4.74 -15.40 15.89
CA GLU A 5 -3.53 -15.41 15.07
C GLU A 5 -3.87 -15.27 13.57
N THR A 6 -4.67 -16.20 13.03
CA THR A 6 -5.08 -16.23 11.63
C THR A 6 -5.88 -14.98 11.25
N ARG A 7 -6.72 -14.48 12.17
CA ARG A 7 -7.47 -13.25 11.94
C ARG A 7 -6.55 -12.03 11.80
N ARG A 8 -5.46 -11.96 12.58
CA ARG A 8 -4.47 -10.87 12.49
C ARG A 8 -3.68 -10.93 11.18
N GLU A 9 -3.23 -12.11 10.76
CA GLU A 9 -2.55 -12.26 9.45
C GLU A 9 -3.41 -11.78 8.29
N ILE A 10 -4.68 -12.20 8.25
CA ILE A 10 -5.62 -11.78 7.20
C ILE A 10 -5.87 -10.27 7.28
N LEU A 11 -6.06 -9.72 8.48
CA LEU A 11 -6.31 -8.29 8.66
C LEU A 11 -5.13 -7.43 8.22
N VAL A 12 -3.90 -7.90 8.49
CA VAL A 12 -2.66 -7.21 8.10
C VAL A 12 -2.46 -7.29 6.59
N GLY A 13 -2.67 -8.46 5.98
CA GLY A 13 -2.60 -8.64 4.53
C GLY A 13 -3.65 -7.79 3.80
N ALA A 14 -4.91 -7.86 4.23
CA ALA A 14 -6.00 -7.06 3.66
C ALA A 14 -5.81 -5.57 3.91
N GLY A 15 -5.30 -5.18 5.09
CA GLY A 15 -4.97 -3.80 5.44
C GLY A 15 -3.91 -3.20 4.53
N SER A 16 -2.81 -3.92 4.29
CA SER A 16 -1.74 -3.49 3.37
C SER A 16 -2.24 -3.28 1.96
N VAL A 17 -3.07 -4.21 1.46
CA VAL A 17 -3.67 -4.10 0.12
C VAL A 17 -4.62 -2.89 0.06
N GLY A 18 -5.42 -2.67 1.11
CA GLY A 18 -6.33 -1.53 1.20
C GLY A 18 -5.59 -0.18 1.16
N VAL A 19 -4.48 -0.05 1.89
CA VAL A 19 -3.66 1.17 1.88
C VAL A 19 -3.03 1.40 0.51
N PHE A 20 -2.54 0.34 -0.14
CA PHE A 20 -1.98 0.45 -1.49
C PHE A 20 -2.98 0.99 -2.51
N ILE A 21 -4.20 0.44 -2.49
CA ILE A 21 -5.27 0.85 -3.39
C ILE A 21 -5.64 2.32 -3.13
N ALA A 22 -5.77 2.74 -1.86
CA ALA A 22 -6.09 4.13 -1.52
C ALA A 22 -5.04 5.13 -2.05
N LEU A 23 -3.75 4.79 -1.95
CA LEU A 23 -2.66 5.61 -2.46
C LEU A 23 -2.65 5.69 -3.99
N LEU A 24 -2.85 4.54 -4.66
CA LEU A 24 -2.98 4.49 -6.12
C LEU A 24 -4.15 5.35 -6.61
N VAL A 25 -5.30 5.29 -5.93
CA VAL A 25 -6.47 6.11 -6.26
C VAL A 25 -6.18 7.59 -6.01
N GLY A 26 -5.54 7.95 -4.90
CA GLY A 26 -5.18 9.34 -4.60
C GLY A 26 -4.25 9.95 -5.66
N VAL A 27 -3.24 9.21 -6.10
CA VAL A 27 -2.32 9.69 -7.15
C VAL A 27 -2.94 9.64 -8.54
N GLY A 28 -3.71 8.60 -8.85
CA GLY A 28 -4.44 8.49 -10.11
C GLY A 28 -5.45 9.63 -10.29
N THR A 29 -6.15 10.03 -9.23
CA THR A 29 -7.10 11.15 -9.26
C THR A 29 -6.42 12.52 -9.30
N THR A 30 -5.29 12.68 -8.62
CA THR A 30 -4.55 13.97 -8.59
C THR A 30 -3.79 14.25 -9.89
N TYR A 31 -3.20 13.22 -10.50
CA TYR A 31 -2.30 13.38 -11.65
C TYR A 31 -2.85 12.81 -12.98
N GLY A 32 -4.03 12.19 -12.97
CA GLY A 32 -4.66 11.60 -14.17
C GLY A 32 -5.39 12.59 -15.09
N ASN A 33 -5.44 13.87 -14.72
CA ASN A 33 -6.29 14.87 -15.38
C ASN A 33 -5.69 15.43 -16.70
N GLY A 34 -5.49 14.56 -17.69
CA GLY A 34 -5.11 14.99 -19.07
C GLY A 34 -4.10 14.11 -19.81
N GLY A 35 -3.64 13.01 -19.20
CA GLY A 35 -2.66 12.09 -19.79
C GLY A 35 -1.44 11.86 -18.88
N LEU A 36 -0.67 10.81 -19.15
CA LEU A 36 0.52 10.45 -18.37
C LEU A 36 1.66 11.44 -18.69
N THR A 37 1.58 12.64 -18.12
CA THR A 37 2.64 13.64 -18.20
C THR A 37 3.86 13.16 -17.39
N GLN A 38 5.05 13.72 -17.65
CA GLN A 38 6.29 13.37 -16.93
C GLN A 38 6.11 13.43 -15.40
N THR A 39 5.31 14.38 -14.93
CA THR A 39 4.93 14.53 -13.52
C THR A 39 4.04 13.40 -13.02
N GLY A 40 3.06 12.94 -13.81
CA GLY A 40 2.22 11.79 -13.47
C GLY A 40 3.01 10.48 -13.40
N ALA A 41 3.99 10.28 -14.30
CA ALA A 41 4.88 9.13 -14.26
C ALA A 41 5.74 9.11 -12.98
N LEU A 42 6.33 10.26 -12.61
CA LEU A 42 7.07 10.40 -11.35
C LEU A 42 6.17 10.19 -10.11
N ALA A 43 4.93 10.67 -10.15
CA ALA A 43 3.98 10.46 -9.07
C ALA A 43 3.64 8.97 -8.89
N VAL A 44 3.46 8.22 -9.98
CA VAL A 44 3.26 6.76 -9.93
C VAL A 44 4.48 6.04 -9.35
N VAL A 45 5.69 6.42 -9.74
CA VAL A 45 6.92 5.86 -9.14
C VAL A 45 6.98 6.17 -7.64
N GLY A 46 6.59 7.38 -7.23
CA GLY A 46 6.48 7.76 -5.82
C GLY A 46 5.50 6.87 -5.04
N VAL A 47 4.34 6.53 -5.62
CA VAL A 47 3.39 5.58 -5.01
C VAL A 47 3.99 4.20 -4.87
N ILE A 48 4.72 3.72 -5.88
CA ILE A 48 5.35 2.40 -5.85
C ILE A 48 6.41 2.35 -4.74
N VAL A 49 7.27 3.37 -4.64
CA VAL A 49 8.28 3.44 -3.56
C VAL A 49 7.60 3.49 -2.19
N LEU A 50 6.55 4.28 -2.05
CA LEU A 50 5.79 4.38 -0.80
C LEU A 50 5.09 3.06 -0.44
N PHE A 51 4.59 2.33 -1.44
CA PHE A 51 4.03 0.99 -1.26
C PHE A 51 5.07 -0.02 -0.79
N VAL A 52 6.27 0.00 -1.37
CA VAL A 52 7.37 -0.88 -0.95
C VAL A 52 7.80 -0.55 0.48
N LEU A 53 7.87 0.73 0.85
CA LEU A 53 8.15 1.15 2.23
C LEU A 53 7.06 0.72 3.20
N LEU A 54 5.78 0.82 2.80
CA LEU A 54 4.66 0.34 3.59
C LEU A 54 4.73 -1.17 3.80
N MET A 55 4.94 -1.96 2.75
CA MET A 55 5.10 -3.42 2.86
C MET A 55 6.31 -3.78 3.73
N THR A 56 7.41 -3.02 3.63
CA THR A 56 8.58 -3.19 4.48
C THR A 56 8.26 -2.88 5.94
N GLY A 57 7.56 -1.77 6.21
CA GLY A 57 7.14 -1.38 7.55
C GLY A 57 6.15 -2.37 8.16
N VAL A 58 5.19 -2.86 7.38
CA VAL A 58 4.22 -3.87 7.80
C VAL A 58 4.92 -5.22 8.05
N GLY A 59 5.83 -5.63 7.17
CA GLY A 59 6.64 -6.84 7.35
C GLY A 59 7.49 -6.77 8.62
N LEU A 60 8.10 -5.61 8.90
CA LEU A 60 8.85 -5.37 10.14
C LEU A 60 7.94 -5.35 11.37
N TRP A 61 6.75 -4.76 11.29
CA TRP A 61 5.78 -4.75 12.38
C TRP A 61 5.30 -6.16 12.72
N MET A 62 5.03 -6.96 11.71
CA MET A 62 4.62 -8.35 11.86
C MET A 62 5.77 -9.19 12.44
N SER A 63 6.99 -9.00 11.96
CA SER A 63 8.19 -9.61 12.54
C SER A 63 8.45 -9.19 14.00
N ARG A 64 7.95 -8.04 14.44
CA ARG A 64 8.07 -7.56 15.82
C ARG A 64 6.95 -8.07 16.73
N GLN A 65 5.88 -8.64 16.17
CA GLN A 65 4.80 -9.29 16.91
C GLN A 65 4.92 -10.82 16.96
N TYR A 66 5.93 -11.41 16.31
CA TYR A 66 6.38 -12.79 16.54
C TYR A 66 7.41 -12.87 17.66
#